data_AF-A0A7C5JW34-F1
#
_entry.id   AF-A0A7C5JW34-F1
#
_cell.length_a   1.000
_cell.length_b   1.000
_cell.length_c   1.000
_cell.angle_alpha   90.00
_cell.angle_beta   90.00
_cell.angle_gamma   90.00
#
_symmetry.space_group_name_H-M   'P 1'
#
loop_
_entity.id
_entity.type
_entity.pdbx_description
1 polymer ?
#
loop_
_entity_poly.entity_id
_entity_poly.type
_entity_poly.pdbx_seq_one_letter_code
_entity_poly.pdbx_strand_id
1 'polypeptide(L)'
;VVGSFNARLTSGETVEAGAIVMATGTEPYRPTEFGYGEDPAVVTNLDLERLMKEGLPEAERITFVSCVGSRQGQMGCSRYCCTSMIAQALRLRRAGRKVRVISKDIRTYTRQAEELYDTAMRAGVQFFRYDSDLPPQDAISFERGAVQFRDIFLGEELRIPTDLLVLVAGLRPADENLSQQLKLARSEDGFLMELHPKLGPAETASQGIYLAGAAQGAKDVRETIAQALAAAGKAGALIARGSIEKEPLTARVDEERCIACMRCVKVCPYGAIEQIGPVKEGRIVIHEAACMGCGTCAAECNFDAIEMPYFTKSQILAQIDAALAERPEEKCIVFTCNWCSYAGADLAGIEKRQYPPSARVIRTMCSGRFEEDFVARCFERGAGAVLVTGCRLTETGSDCHYNYANRLTMKRFQHWQRKYERKGISPERLQLRWISAAEGKEFAEKIAEMDQVVRAYARQAREGQIEREADG
;
A
#
# COMPACT_ATOMS: atom_id res chain seq x y z
N VAL A 1 -3.22 -20.63 8.97
CA VAL A 1 -4.52 -19.92 8.99
C VAL A 1 -4.59 -19.10 10.28
N VAL A 2 -5.41 -18.05 10.38
CA VAL A 2 -5.59 -17.28 11.63
C VAL A 2 -5.79 -18.24 12.80
N GLY A 3 -5.00 -18.13 13.87
CA GLY A 3 -5.10 -19.04 15.03
C GLY A 3 -4.45 -20.41 14.87
N SER A 4 -3.93 -20.77 13.69
CA SER A 4 -3.31 -22.08 13.40
C SER A 4 -2.29 -21.93 12.26
N PHE A 5 -1.15 -21.32 12.57
CA PHE A 5 0.00 -21.19 11.69
C PHE A 5 1.00 -22.32 11.94
N ASN A 6 1.62 -22.82 10.87
CA ASN A 6 2.74 -23.75 10.92
C ASN A 6 3.97 -23.06 10.34
N ALA A 7 4.96 -22.75 11.19
CA ALA A 7 6.20 -22.11 10.78
C ALA A 7 7.33 -23.14 10.77
N ARG A 8 7.86 -23.45 9.58
CA ARG A 8 9.05 -24.28 9.44
C ARG A 8 10.30 -23.40 9.52
N LEU A 9 11.11 -23.62 10.55
CA LEU A 9 12.35 -22.90 10.78
C LEU A 9 13.46 -23.43 9.86
N THR A 10 14.52 -22.65 9.67
CA THR A 10 15.72 -23.05 8.92
C THR A 10 16.46 -24.23 9.55
N SER A 11 16.25 -24.46 10.86
CA SER A 11 16.72 -25.65 11.58
C SER A 11 16.00 -26.94 11.17
N GLY A 12 14.89 -26.84 10.44
CA GLY A 12 14.02 -27.97 10.08
C GLY A 12 12.86 -28.21 11.06
N GLU A 13 12.88 -27.57 12.23
CA GLU A 13 11.81 -27.61 13.23
C GLU A 13 10.52 -26.96 12.70
N THR A 14 9.36 -27.49 13.09
CA THR A 14 8.06 -26.87 12.81
C THR A 14 7.43 -26.39 14.11
N VAL A 15 7.08 -25.11 14.15
CA VAL A 15 6.43 -24.45 15.29
C VAL A 15 4.98 -24.15 14.93
N GLU A 16 4.06 -24.62 15.77
CA GLU A 16 2.65 -24.23 15.69
C GLU A 16 2.43 -22.91 16.45
N ALA A 17 1.74 -21.96 15.83
CA ALA A 17 1.51 -20.64 16.40
C ALA A 17 0.08 -20.14 16.15
N GLY A 18 -0.51 -19.49 17.16
CA GLY A 18 -1.82 -18.83 17.02
C GLY A 18 -1.78 -17.46 16.33
N ALA A 19 -0.63 -16.79 16.39
CA ALA A 19 -0.40 -15.48 15.80
C ALA A 19 1.07 -15.33 15.37
N ILE A 20 1.32 -14.44 14.42
CA ILE A 20 2.66 -14.08 13.95
C ILE A 20 2.87 -12.58 14.20
N VAL A 21 4.01 -12.20 14.77
CA VAL A 21 4.41 -10.80 14.93
C VAL A 21 5.66 -10.53 14.10
N MET A 22 5.52 -9.64 13.12
CA MET A 22 6.60 -9.21 12.23
C MET A 22 7.39 -8.09 12.91
N ALA A 23 8.52 -8.46 13.50
CA ALA A 23 9.47 -7.56 14.16
C ALA A 23 10.86 -7.62 13.52
N THR A 24 10.94 -7.82 12.20
CA THR A 24 12.18 -8.05 11.44
C THR A 24 13.08 -6.81 11.30
N GLY A 25 12.64 -5.65 11.78
CA GLY A 25 13.44 -4.43 11.78
C GLY A 25 13.66 -3.84 10.38
N THR A 26 14.80 -3.16 10.23
CA THR A 26 15.18 -2.36 9.06
C THR A 26 16.69 -2.43 8.84
N GLU A 27 17.12 -1.99 7.67
CA GLU A 27 18.53 -1.76 7.38
C GLU A 27 18.86 -0.27 7.32
N PRO A 28 20.04 0.16 7.78
CA PRO A 28 20.49 1.52 7.54
C PRO A 28 20.77 1.71 6.04
N TYR A 29 20.39 2.86 5.50
CA TYR A 29 20.80 3.26 4.16
C TYR A 29 22.33 3.31 4.08
N ARG A 30 22.90 2.72 3.04
CA ARG A 30 24.33 2.83 2.71
C ARG A 30 24.52 3.97 1.73
N PRO A 31 25.13 5.10 2.14
CA PRO A 31 25.38 6.22 1.24
C PRO A 31 26.26 5.82 0.07
N THR A 32 26.00 6.42 -1.09
CA THR A 32 26.87 6.35 -2.28
C THR A 32 27.51 7.70 -2.60
N GLU A 33 27.02 8.74 -1.92
CA GLU A 33 27.41 10.12 -2.02
C GLU A 33 28.51 10.51 -1.01
N PHE A 34 29.07 11.71 -1.17
CA PHE A 34 30.11 12.29 -0.32
C PHE A 34 31.40 11.46 -0.19
N GLY A 35 31.64 10.48 -1.07
CA GLY A 35 32.84 9.63 -1.00
C GLY A 35 32.81 8.61 0.14
N TYR A 36 31.62 8.27 0.67
CA TYR A 36 31.49 7.24 1.71
C TYR A 36 32.06 5.89 1.25
N GLY A 37 32.95 5.32 2.06
CA GLY A 37 33.67 4.07 1.75
C GLY A 37 34.98 4.28 0.98
N GLU A 38 35.22 5.47 0.43
CA GLU A 38 36.46 5.84 -0.25
C GLU A 38 37.31 6.80 0.60
N ASP A 39 36.68 7.82 1.18
CA ASP A 39 37.33 8.78 2.07
C ASP A 39 37.17 8.35 3.54
N PRO A 40 38.26 8.06 4.28
CA PRO A 40 38.19 7.68 5.70
C PRO A 40 37.66 8.79 6.62
N ALA A 41 37.63 10.04 6.15
CA ALA A 41 37.03 11.16 6.87
C ALA A 41 35.50 11.20 6.76
N VAL A 42 34.88 10.29 5.99
CA VAL A 42 33.44 10.24 5.75
C VAL A 42 32.86 8.96 6.33
N VAL A 43 32.05 9.10 7.38
CA VAL A 43 31.48 7.98 8.13
C VAL A 43 29.96 8.12 8.27
N THR A 44 29.22 7.04 8.46
CA THR A 44 27.82 7.16 8.88
C THR A 44 27.70 7.44 10.37
N ASN A 45 26.53 7.90 10.81
CA ASN A 45 26.23 8.00 12.25
C ASN A 45 26.27 6.64 12.97
N LEU A 46 26.07 5.52 12.26
CA LEU A 46 26.24 4.18 12.81
C LEU A 46 27.72 3.80 12.96
N ASP A 47 28.55 4.14 11.98
CA ASP A 47 30.00 3.94 12.07
C ASP A 47 30.59 4.79 13.20
N LEU A 48 30.12 6.04 13.34
CA LEU A 48 30.48 6.89 14.48
C LEU A 48 30.12 6.25 15.82
N GLU A 49 28.94 5.61 15.97
CA GLU A 49 28.63 4.89 17.21
C GLU A 49 29.60 3.73 17.48
N ARG A 50 30.04 3.02 16.44
CA ARG A 50 31.02 1.94 16.59
C ARG A 50 32.36 2.51 17.05
N LEU A 51 32.85 3.56 16.40
CA LEU A 51 34.07 4.27 16.79
C LEU A 51 33.98 4.75 18.24
N MET A 52 32.87 5.40 18.62
CA MET A 52 32.65 5.94 19.97
C MET A 52 32.49 4.89 21.08
N LYS A 53 32.42 3.59 20.75
CA LYS A 53 32.55 2.49 21.71
C LYS A 53 34.01 2.14 22.00
N GLU A 54 34.89 2.30 21.02
CA GLU A 54 36.33 2.02 21.14
C GLU A 54 37.11 3.24 21.66
N GLY A 55 36.61 4.45 21.37
CA GLY A 55 37.20 5.70 21.84
C GLY A 55 36.58 6.92 21.16
N LEU A 56 36.90 8.12 21.63
CA LEU A 56 36.48 9.32 20.92
C LEU A 56 37.30 9.48 19.63
N PRO A 57 36.69 9.93 18.51
CA PRO A 57 37.45 10.22 17.31
C PRO A 57 38.49 11.31 17.58
N GLU A 58 39.66 11.19 16.94
CA GLU A 58 40.75 12.16 17.06
C GLU A 58 40.39 13.52 16.42
N ALA A 59 39.49 13.51 15.44
CA ALA A 59 38.99 14.69 14.73
C ALA A 59 38.52 15.81 15.68
N GLU A 60 39.00 17.03 15.44
CA GLU A 60 38.64 18.21 16.25
C GLU A 60 37.35 18.86 15.73
N ARG A 61 37.19 18.94 14.40
CA ARG A 61 36.08 19.60 13.70
C ARG A 61 35.18 18.55 13.07
N ILE A 62 33.99 18.37 13.61
CA ILE A 62 33.06 17.31 13.19
C ILE A 62 31.78 17.97 12.66
N THR A 63 31.38 17.59 11.44
CA THR A 63 30.18 18.13 10.79
C THR A 63 29.23 16.98 10.47
N PHE A 64 27.99 17.09 10.93
CA PHE A 64 26.92 16.16 10.63
C PHE A 64 26.10 16.68 9.45
N VAL A 65 25.77 15.80 8.50
CA VAL A 65 24.83 16.08 7.41
C VAL A 65 23.59 15.21 7.61
N SER A 66 22.44 15.86 7.80
CA SER A 66 21.17 15.16 8.00
C SER A 66 20.46 14.80 6.69
N CYS A 67 19.48 13.91 6.80
CA CYS A 67 18.60 13.48 5.71
C CYS A 67 19.31 12.69 4.59
N VAL A 68 20.47 12.10 4.86
CA VAL A 68 21.19 11.25 3.90
C VAL A 68 20.35 9.99 3.64
N GLY A 69 19.93 9.81 2.40
CA GLY A 69 18.97 8.77 2.02
C GLY A 69 17.58 8.92 2.65
N SER A 70 17.14 10.09 3.09
CA SER A 70 15.76 10.31 3.57
C SER A 70 15.17 11.57 2.96
N ARG A 71 13.84 11.67 2.87
CA ARG A 71 13.16 12.83 2.24
C ARG A 71 13.66 13.09 0.81
N GLN A 72 13.79 12.01 0.05
CA GLN A 72 14.16 12.01 -1.37
C GLN A 72 13.51 10.81 -2.06
N GLY A 73 13.08 10.98 -3.31
CA GLY A 73 12.33 9.96 -4.04
C GLY A 73 11.10 9.49 -3.26
N GLN A 74 10.92 8.17 -3.14
CA GLN A 74 9.81 7.55 -2.40
C GLN A 74 10.03 7.48 -0.89
N MET A 75 11.22 7.82 -0.40
CA MET A 75 11.58 7.67 1.02
C MET A 75 11.20 8.90 1.83
N GLY A 76 10.35 8.69 2.83
CA GLY A 76 9.97 9.71 3.80
C GLY A 76 11.06 10.08 4.82
N CYS A 77 10.63 10.72 5.90
CA CYS A 77 11.49 11.03 7.05
C CYS A 77 11.78 9.77 7.86
N SER A 78 13.05 9.51 8.18
CA SER A 78 13.43 8.33 8.98
C SER A 78 13.13 8.45 10.48
N ARG A 79 12.65 9.61 10.95
CA ARG A 79 12.12 9.89 12.31
C ARG A 79 13.11 9.78 13.48
N TYR A 80 14.02 8.81 13.49
CA TYR A 80 15.03 8.64 14.54
C TYR A 80 16.24 9.57 14.38
N CYS A 81 16.54 9.96 13.14
CA CYS A 81 17.84 10.49 12.74
C CYS A 81 18.19 11.82 13.41
N CYS A 82 17.25 12.76 13.53
CA CYS A 82 17.50 14.07 14.16
C CYS A 82 17.90 13.93 15.63
N THR A 83 17.10 13.22 16.43
CA THR A 83 17.35 13.05 17.87
C THR A 83 18.64 12.25 18.11
N SER A 84 18.89 11.19 17.33
CA SER A 84 20.14 10.41 17.41
C SER A 84 21.38 11.26 17.08
N MET A 85 21.33 12.03 16.00
CA MET A 85 22.40 12.95 15.59
C MET A 85 22.69 13.99 16.69
N ILE A 86 21.66 14.62 17.26
CA ILE A 86 21.82 15.63 18.30
C ILE A 86 22.45 15.03 19.56
N ALA A 87 22.06 13.82 19.96
CA ALA A 87 22.66 13.12 21.08
C ALA A 87 24.17 12.87 20.87
N GLN A 88 24.55 12.40 19.68
CA GLN A 88 25.95 12.19 19.30
C GLN A 88 26.72 13.51 19.28
N ALA A 89 26.14 14.55 18.67
CA ALA A 89 26.72 15.87 18.58
C ALA A 89 26.98 16.49 19.96
N LEU A 90 26.02 16.39 20.89
CA LEU A 90 26.18 16.83 22.27
C LEU A 90 27.28 16.06 22.99
N ARG A 91 27.35 14.74 22.82
CA ARG A 91 28.41 13.89 23.43
C ARG A 91 29.80 14.31 22.95
N LEU A 92 29.98 14.50 21.64
CA LEU A 92 31.24 14.98 21.07
C LEU A 92 31.57 16.41 21.51
N ARG A 93 30.57 17.29 21.60
CA ARG A 93 30.76 18.67 22.03
C ARG A 93 31.22 18.75 23.49
N ARG A 94 30.62 17.96 24.38
CA ARG A 94 31.04 17.83 25.79
C ARG A 94 32.45 17.28 25.94
N ALA A 95 32.92 16.51 24.96
CA ALA A 95 34.30 16.04 24.89
C ALA A 95 35.28 17.07 24.28
N GLY A 96 34.86 18.33 24.12
CA GLY A 96 35.72 19.42 23.67
C GLY A 96 35.85 19.56 22.14
N ARG A 97 35.07 18.80 21.35
CA ARG A 97 35.10 18.90 19.88
C ARG A 97 34.30 20.11 19.37
N LYS A 98 34.64 20.61 18.19
CA LYS A 98 33.88 21.65 17.47
C LYS A 98 32.87 20.94 16.57
N VAL A 99 31.61 20.95 16.99
CA VAL A 99 30.55 20.16 16.34
C VAL A 99 29.54 21.05 15.63
N ARG A 100 29.23 20.69 14.39
CA ARG A 100 28.26 21.37 13.53
C ARG A 100 27.26 20.39 12.96
N VAL A 101 26.06 20.87 12.71
CA VAL A 101 24.96 20.12 12.10
C VAL A 101 24.43 20.92 10.94
N ILE A 102 24.35 20.29 9.77
CA ILE A 102 23.75 20.84 8.55
C ILE A 102 22.50 20.03 8.24
N SER A 103 21.33 20.68 8.24
CA SER A 103 20.04 19.97 8.16
C SER A 103 18.98 20.68 7.33
N LYS A 104 18.01 19.94 6.79
CA LYS A 104 16.81 20.55 6.20
C LYS A 104 15.95 21.19 7.29
N ASP A 105 15.66 20.40 8.33
CA ASP A 105 14.88 20.75 9.51
C ASP A 105 15.39 19.93 10.69
N ILE A 106 15.18 20.42 11.91
CA ILE A 106 15.32 19.63 13.13
C ILE A 106 13.95 19.11 13.55
N ARG A 107 13.80 17.78 13.63
CA ARG A 107 12.54 17.11 13.98
C ARG A 107 12.64 16.37 15.32
N THR A 108 12.49 17.12 16.41
CA THR A 108 12.62 16.69 17.80
C THR A 108 11.25 16.53 18.48
N TYR A 109 10.38 15.71 17.87
CA TYR A 109 8.96 15.63 18.26
C TYR A 109 8.66 14.71 19.46
N THR A 110 9.62 13.87 19.88
CA THR A 110 9.42 12.94 21.00
C THR A 110 9.69 13.62 22.34
N ARG A 111 9.12 13.07 23.42
CA ARG A 111 9.28 13.60 24.78
C ARG A 111 10.77 13.77 25.12
N GLN A 112 11.18 14.95 25.59
CA GLN A 112 12.56 15.35 25.91
C GLN A 112 13.49 15.58 24.70
N ALA A 113 13.03 15.42 23.45
CA ALA A 113 13.88 15.61 22.29
C ALA A 113 14.17 17.10 22.02
N GLU A 114 13.23 18.00 22.30
CA GLU A 114 13.43 19.43 22.16
C GLU A 114 14.39 19.98 23.22
N GLU A 115 14.26 19.50 24.46
CA GLU A 115 15.18 19.84 25.55
C GLU A 115 16.60 19.32 25.28
N LEU A 116 16.73 18.17 24.62
CA LEU A 116 18.02 17.67 24.13
C LEU A 116 18.63 18.61 23.08
N TYR A 117 17.80 19.14 22.17
CA TYR A 117 18.22 20.11 21.16
C TYR A 117 18.68 21.43 21.78
N ASP A 118 17.89 22.01 22.69
CA ASP A 118 18.29 23.21 23.44
C ASP A 118 19.58 22.98 24.22
N THR A 119 19.72 21.83 24.89
CA THR A 119 20.95 21.45 25.60
C THR A 119 22.16 21.38 24.67
N ALA A 120 22.00 20.84 23.46
CA ALA A 120 23.05 20.78 22.45
C ALA A 120 23.46 22.18 21.96
N MET A 121 22.49 23.04 21.68
CA MET A 121 22.75 24.43 21.30
C MET A 121 23.50 25.19 22.40
N ARG A 122 23.05 25.10 23.66
CA ARG A 122 23.70 25.74 24.81
C ARG A 122 25.10 25.21 25.09
N ALA A 123 25.37 23.94 24.78
CA ALA A 123 26.71 23.36 24.83
C ALA A 123 27.62 23.86 23.70
N GLY A 124 27.09 24.59 22.72
CA GLY A 124 27.81 25.18 21.60
C GLY A 124 27.89 24.28 20.36
N VAL A 125 26.97 23.34 20.18
CA VAL A 125 26.75 22.71 18.87
C VAL A 125 26.13 23.76 17.94
N GLN A 126 26.73 23.95 16.76
CA GLN A 126 26.24 24.91 15.78
C GLN A 126 25.29 24.23 14.79
N PHE A 127 24.16 24.86 14.47
CA PHE A 127 23.16 24.32 13.56
C PHE A 127 22.99 25.26 12.36
N PHE A 128 23.00 24.68 11.18
CA PHE A 128 22.86 25.34 9.90
C PHE A 128 21.76 24.68 9.08
N ARG A 129 21.19 25.43 8.13
CA ARG A 129 20.15 24.93 7.25
C ARG A 129 20.48 25.10 5.79
N TYR A 130 20.31 24.02 5.04
CA TYR A 130 20.34 24.02 3.58
C TYR A 130 18.92 23.94 3.02
N ASP A 131 18.78 24.15 1.72
CA ASP A 131 17.51 24.09 1.01
C ASP A 131 16.77 22.76 1.24
N SER A 132 15.53 22.82 1.72
CA SER A 132 14.73 21.64 2.01
C SER A 132 14.27 20.89 0.76
N ASP A 133 14.25 21.54 -0.39
CA ASP A 133 13.76 20.98 -1.66
C ASP A 133 14.85 20.19 -2.39
N LEU A 134 16.12 20.43 -2.05
CA LEU A 134 17.26 19.72 -2.62
C LEU A 134 17.63 18.49 -1.77
N PRO A 135 18.05 17.38 -2.38
CA PRO A 135 18.67 16.30 -1.62
C PRO A 135 20.06 16.73 -1.10
N PRO A 136 20.58 16.12 -0.03
CA PRO A 136 21.82 16.57 0.62
C PRO A 136 23.01 16.69 -0.34
N GLN A 137 23.18 15.71 -1.25
CA GLN A 137 24.31 15.66 -2.19
C GLN A 137 24.26 16.73 -3.28
N ASP A 138 23.11 17.36 -3.51
CA ASP A 138 22.97 18.45 -4.48
C ASP A 138 23.14 19.82 -3.80
N ALA A 139 22.87 19.91 -2.49
CA ALA A 139 22.96 21.15 -1.72
C ALA A 139 24.30 21.34 -0.98
N ILE A 140 25.05 20.25 -0.78
CA ILE A 140 26.24 20.22 0.06
C ILE A 140 27.35 19.50 -0.70
N SER A 141 28.56 20.05 -0.70
CA SER A 141 29.75 19.37 -1.17
C SER A 141 30.78 19.22 -0.05
N PHE A 142 31.59 18.16 -0.12
CA PHE A 142 32.72 17.93 0.78
C PHE A 142 33.99 17.77 -0.06
N GLU A 143 34.87 18.76 0.02
CA GLU A 143 36.09 18.79 -0.78
C GLU A 143 37.24 19.39 0.03
N ARG A 144 38.42 18.76 -0.06
CA ARG A 144 39.66 19.25 0.57
C ARG A 144 39.50 19.57 2.06
N GLY A 145 38.79 18.70 2.81
CA GLY A 145 38.57 18.84 4.25
C GLY A 145 37.66 20.01 4.65
N ALA A 146 36.76 20.42 3.76
CA ALA A 146 35.76 21.46 4.05
C ALA A 146 34.41 21.11 3.44
N VAL A 147 33.35 21.39 4.20
CA VAL A 147 31.96 21.30 3.74
C VAL A 147 31.55 22.65 3.18
N GLN A 148 30.95 22.67 1.99
CA GLN A 148 30.45 23.87 1.32
C GLN A 148 28.95 23.74 1.08
N PHE A 149 28.19 24.78 1.41
CA PHE A 149 26.74 24.84 1.22
C PHE A 149 26.23 26.27 1.40
N ARG A 150 25.04 26.56 0.84
CA ARG A 150 24.31 27.80 1.10
C ARG A 150 23.51 27.70 2.39
N ASP A 151 23.78 28.57 3.36
CA ASP A 151 22.91 28.67 4.54
C ASP A 151 21.69 29.54 4.24
N ILE A 152 20.50 28.97 4.39
CA ILE A 152 19.26 29.65 4.02
C ILE A 152 18.88 30.79 4.98
N PHE A 153 19.38 30.80 6.21
CA PHE A 153 19.10 31.85 7.17
C PHE A 153 20.03 33.04 7.00
N LEU A 154 21.31 32.78 6.71
CA LEU A 154 22.28 33.82 6.40
C LEU A 154 22.14 34.33 4.96
N GLY A 155 21.61 33.50 4.06
CA GLY A 155 21.50 33.82 2.63
C GLY A 155 22.83 33.74 1.87
N GLU A 156 23.87 33.18 2.48
CA GLU A 156 25.26 33.20 2.04
C GLU A 156 25.83 31.79 1.82
N GLU A 157 26.84 31.69 0.95
CA GLU A 157 27.62 30.47 0.78
C GLU A 157 28.65 30.33 1.90
N LEU A 158 28.59 29.23 2.63
CA LEU A 158 29.51 28.92 3.71
C LEU A 158 30.50 27.85 3.29
N ARG A 159 31.77 28.04 3.68
CA ARG A 159 32.82 27.01 3.57
C ARG A 159 33.39 26.71 4.95
N ILE A 160 33.06 25.55 5.49
CA ILE A 160 33.37 25.19 6.88
C ILE A 160 34.40 24.05 6.94
N PRO A 161 35.60 24.30 7.51
CA PRO A 161 36.60 23.26 7.70
C PRO A 161 36.09 22.11 8.59
N THR A 162 36.27 20.88 8.10
CA THR A 162 35.70 19.65 8.66
C THR A 162 36.74 18.53 8.57
N ASP A 163 37.10 17.96 9.72
CA ASP A 163 38.04 16.84 9.83
C ASP A 163 37.33 15.48 9.72
N LEU A 164 36.07 15.42 10.18
CA LEU A 164 35.22 14.24 10.09
C LEU A 164 33.80 14.65 9.66
N LEU A 165 33.35 14.12 8.53
CA LEU A 165 32.00 14.27 8.02
C LEU A 165 31.16 13.06 8.44
N VAL A 166 30.05 13.31 9.13
CA VAL A 166 29.14 12.28 9.61
C VAL A 166 27.83 12.34 8.84
N LEU A 167 27.60 11.32 8.01
CA LEU A 167 26.39 11.15 7.22
C LEU A 167 25.30 10.50 8.10
N VAL A 168 24.23 11.23 8.39
CA VAL A 168 23.14 10.70 9.20
C VAL A 168 22.18 9.94 8.30
N ALA A 169 22.42 8.64 8.20
CA ALA A 169 21.73 7.74 7.30
C ALA A 169 20.25 7.55 7.67
N GLY A 170 19.41 7.36 6.65
CA GLY A 170 18.03 6.94 6.80
C GLY A 170 17.87 5.45 7.08
N LEU A 171 16.63 5.03 7.35
CA LEU A 171 16.26 3.62 7.39
C LEU A 171 15.71 3.14 6.04
N ARG A 172 15.87 1.85 5.78
CA ARG A 172 15.35 1.12 4.62
C ARG A 172 14.58 -0.12 5.07
N PRO A 173 13.53 -0.52 4.35
CA PRO A 173 12.85 -1.78 4.62
C PRO A 173 13.82 -2.96 4.50
N ALA A 174 13.72 -3.92 5.42
CA ALA A 174 14.56 -5.13 5.43
C ALA A 174 14.01 -6.24 4.49
N ASP A 175 14.79 -7.32 4.39
CA ASP A 175 14.71 -8.42 3.42
C ASP A 175 13.30 -9.00 3.15
N GLU A 176 13.13 -9.48 1.91
CA GLU A 176 11.86 -9.66 1.20
C GLU A 176 11.17 -10.99 1.48
N ASN A 177 11.93 -12.03 1.79
CA ASN A 177 11.47 -13.42 1.69
C ASN A 177 10.27 -13.73 2.61
N LEU A 178 10.35 -13.35 3.89
CA LEU A 178 9.29 -13.66 4.85
C LEU A 178 7.99 -12.91 4.54
N SER A 179 8.10 -11.65 4.09
CA SER A 179 6.93 -10.84 3.70
C SER A 179 6.21 -11.42 2.48
N GLN A 180 6.94 -12.00 1.53
CA GLN A 180 6.37 -12.67 0.36
C GLN A 180 5.69 -14.00 0.72
N GLN A 181 6.33 -14.81 1.58
CA GLN A 181 5.74 -16.07 2.08
C GLN A 181 4.42 -15.83 2.82
N LEU A 182 4.36 -14.77 3.63
CA LEU A 182 3.17 -14.37 4.38
C LEU A 182 2.19 -13.49 3.57
N LYS A 183 2.53 -13.18 2.30
CA LYS A 183 1.75 -12.35 1.38
C LYS A 183 1.35 -10.99 1.97
N LEU A 184 2.28 -10.37 2.70
CA LEU A 184 2.06 -9.06 3.32
C LEU A 184 2.21 -7.95 2.29
N ALA A 185 1.30 -6.97 2.35
CA ALA A 185 1.35 -5.77 1.53
C ALA A 185 2.46 -4.82 2.02
N ARG A 186 2.90 -3.94 1.12
CA ARG A 186 3.89 -2.89 1.42
C ARG A 186 3.33 -1.52 1.08
N SER A 187 3.70 -0.53 1.89
CA SER A 187 3.46 0.89 1.65
C SER A 187 4.36 1.43 0.54
N GLU A 188 4.12 2.67 0.12
CA GLU A 188 4.85 3.29 -1.00
C GLU A 188 6.35 3.48 -0.71
N ASP A 189 6.71 3.63 0.56
CA ASP A 189 8.10 3.69 1.04
C ASP A 189 8.73 2.30 1.22
N GLY A 190 8.01 1.24 0.84
CA GLY A 190 8.50 -0.14 0.79
C GLY A 190 8.45 -0.90 2.12
N PHE A 191 8.01 -0.28 3.21
CA PHE A 191 7.81 -0.96 4.51
C PHE A 191 6.54 -1.81 4.53
N LEU A 192 6.37 -2.63 5.57
CA LEU A 192 5.16 -3.45 5.72
C LEU A 192 3.95 -2.57 6.02
N MET A 193 2.87 -2.78 5.27
CA MET A 193 1.64 -2.00 5.37
C MET A 193 0.77 -2.47 6.54
N GLU A 194 0.41 -1.55 7.42
CA GLU A 194 -0.59 -1.76 8.46
C GLU A 194 -2.02 -1.84 7.89
N LEU A 195 -2.96 -2.38 8.67
CA LEU A 195 -4.37 -2.47 8.30
C LEU A 195 -5.00 -1.08 8.13
N HIS A 196 -4.69 -0.16 9.04
CA HIS A 196 -5.13 1.24 8.95
C HIS A 196 -4.22 2.13 9.82
N PRO A 197 -3.80 3.32 9.35
CA PRO A 197 -2.89 4.23 10.09
C PRO A 197 -3.35 4.69 11.49
N LYS A 198 -4.57 4.36 11.91
CA LYS A 198 -5.22 4.85 13.15
C LYS A 198 -5.98 3.74 13.86
N LEU A 199 -6.81 3.01 13.12
CA LEU A 199 -7.71 1.98 13.69
C LEU A 199 -7.03 0.61 13.84
N GLY A 200 -5.97 0.35 13.07
CA GLY A 200 -5.21 -0.90 13.15
C GLY A 200 -3.73 -0.69 12.81
N PRO A 201 -2.97 0.11 13.58
CA PRO A 201 -1.58 0.46 13.27
C PRO A 201 -0.58 -0.66 13.57
N ALA A 202 -1.01 -1.74 14.23
CA ALA A 202 -0.20 -2.92 14.52
C ALA A 202 -0.75 -4.19 13.86
N GLU A 203 -1.92 -4.13 13.23
CA GLU A 203 -2.52 -5.23 12.49
C GLU A 203 -2.11 -5.17 11.02
N THR A 204 -2.14 -6.31 10.33
CA THR A 204 -2.10 -6.36 8.87
C THR A 204 -3.47 -6.74 8.32
N ALA A 205 -3.67 -6.59 7.00
CA ALA A 205 -4.85 -7.12 6.32
C ALA A 205 -4.96 -8.66 6.39
N SER A 206 -3.82 -9.35 6.59
CA SER A 206 -3.79 -10.79 6.87
C SER A 206 -4.03 -11.01 8.36
N GLN A 207 -5.25 -11.40 8.72
CA GLN A 207 -5.65 -11.64 10.11
C GLN A 207 -4.68 -12.61 10.82
N GLY A 208 -4.43 -12.34 12.11
CA GLY A 208 -3.48 -13.12 12.91
C GLY A 208 -2.00 -12.81 12.65
N ILE A 209 -1.68 -11.93 11.69
CA ILE A 209 -0.35 -11.40 11.46
C ILE A 209 -0.31 -9.92 11.86
N TYR A 210 0.63 -9.57 12.73
CA TYR A 210 0.79 -8.24 13.34
C TYR A 210 2.16 -7.66 13.00
N LEU A 211 2.30 -6.34 13.11
CA LEU A 211 3.54 -5.62 12.86
C LEU A 211 4.06 -4.98 14.14
N ALA A 212 5.38 -5.02 14.34
CA ALA A 212 6.03 -4.36 15.46
C ALA A 212 7.35 -3.72 15.02
N GLY A 213 7.60 -2.51 15.51
CA GLY A 213 8.87 -1.84 15.33
C GLY A 213 9.11 -1.37 13.90
N ALA A 214 10.39 -1.25 13.56
CA ALA A 214 10.81 -0.59 12.34
C ALA A 214 10.41 -1.33 11.04
N ALA A 215 9.99 -2.60 11.13
CA ALA A 215 9.49 -3.37 9.98
C ALA A 215 8.26 -2.72 9.31
N GLN A 216 7.41 -2.02 10.07
CA GLN A 216 6.25 -1.29 9.56
C GLN A 216 6.58 0.10 9.02
N GLY A 217 7.73 0.66 9.38
CA GLY A 217 8.06 2.05 9.03
C GLY A 217 9.13 2.61 9.95
N ALA A 218 9.86 3.60 9.46
CA ALA A 218 10.92 4.23 10.24
C ALA A 218 10.38 4.85 11.55
N LYS A 219 11.01 4.55 12.69
CA LYS A 219 10.58 4.99 14.01
C LYS A 219 11.71 4.86 15.03
N ASP A 220 11.58 5.54 16.16
CA ASP A 220 12.56 5.42 17.25
C ASP A 220 12.30 4.18 18.15
N VAL A 221 13.16 4.00 19.15
CA VAL A 221 13.05 2.88 20.11
C VAL A 221 11.78 2.96 20.96
N ARG A 222 11.34 4.16 21.35
CA ARG A 222 10.17 4.33 22.22
C ARG A 222 8.89 3.99 21.48
N GLU A 223 8.78 4.47 20.24
CA GLU A 223 7.69 4.14 19.31
C GLU A 223 7.68 2.64 19.00
N THR A 224 8.86 2.03 18.83
CA THR A 224 9.01 0.59 18.63
C THR A 224 8.48 -0.21 19.81
N ILE A 225 8.85 0.16 21.05
CA ILE A 225 8.37 -0.50 22.27
C ILE A 225 6.84 -0.38 22.38
N ALA A 226 6.29 0.82 22.15
CA ALA A 226 4.85 1.05 22.21
C ALA A 226 4.09 0.18 21.18
N GLN A 227 4.58 0.10 19.93
CA GLN A 227 3.97 -0.74 18.90
C GLN A 227 4.12 -2.23 19.20
N ALA A 228 5.24 -2.67 19.79
CA ALA A 228 5.43 -4.06 20.21
C ALA A 228 4.42 -4.47 21.29
N LEU A 229 4.17 -3.58 22.27
CA LEU A 229 3.13 -3.80 23.29
C LEU A 229 1.73 -3.87 22.66
N ALA A 230 1.43 -3.01 21.68
CA ALA A 230 0.17 -3.05 20.94
C ALA A 230 0.00 -4.36 20.16
N ALA A 231 1.04 -4.79 19.44
CA ALA A 231 1.04 -6.05 18.70
C ALA A 231 0.87 -7.26 19.62
N ALA A 232 1.57 -7.30 20.75
CA ALA A 232 1.44 -8.35 21.76
C ALA A 232 0.02 -8.38 22.36
N GLY A 233 -0.57 -7.22 22.66
CA GLY A 233 -1.94 -7.13 23.17
C GLY A 233 -2.98 -7.62 22.16
N LYS A 234 -2.84 -7.26 20.88
CA LYS A 234 -3.73 -7.70 19.79
C LYS A 234 -3.59 -9.20 19.51
N ALA A 235 -2.36 -9.70 19.42
CA ALA A 235 -2.07 -11.13 19.26
C ALA A 235 -2.60 -11.94 20.46
N GLY A 236 -2.34 -11.47 21.68
CA GLY A 236 -2.83 -12.10 22.90
C GLY A 236 -4.36 -12.14 22.96
N ALA A 237 -5.04 -11.05 22.58
CA ALA A 237 -6.50 -11.00 22.54
C ALA A 237 -7.10 -12.00 21.53
N LEU A 238 -6.45 -12.20 20.37
CA LEU A 238 -6.86 -13.21 19.40
C LEU A 238 -6.71 -14.62 19.98
N ILE A 239 -5.54 -14.94 20.55
CA ILE A 239 -5.23 -16.27 21.07
C ILE A 239 -6.12 -16.60 22.28
N ALA A 240 -6.36 -15.63 23.17
CA ALA A 240 -7.14 -15.82 24.40
C ALA A 240 -8.61 -16.20 24.15
N ARG A 241 -9.18 -15.87 22.98
CA ARG A 241 -10.56 -16.24 22.65
C ARG A 241 -10.75 -17.73 22.34
N GLY A 242 -9.69 -18.43 21.92
CA GLY A 242 -9.74 -19.85 21.52
C GLY A 242 -10.54 -20.14 20.23
N SER A 243 -11.30 -19.19 19.71
CA SER A 243 -12.06 -19.29 18.46
C SER A 243 -12.18 -17.92 17.79
N ILE A 244 -12.48 -17.92 16.49
CA ILE A 244 -12.76 -16.71 15.70
C ILE A 244 -14.13 -16.84 15.04
N GLU A 245 -14.88 -15.74 15.05
CA GLU A 245 -16.09 -15.61 14.24
C GLU A 245 -15.72 -15.07 12.87
N LYS A 246 -16.32 -15.65 11.84
CA LYS A 246 -16.05 -15.28 10.46
C LYS A 246 -17.34 -15.03 9.71
N GLU A 247 -17.35 -13.94 8.93
CA GLU A 247 -18.42 -13.69 7.99
C GLU A 247 -18.52 -14.84 6.98
N PRO A 248 -19.72 -15.34 6.67
CA PRO A 248 -19.92 -16.49 5.79
C PRO A 248 -19.77 -16.13 4.30
N LEU A 249 -18.77 -15.29 3.97
CA LEU A 249 -18.43 -14.81 2.63
C LEU A 249 -17.26 -15.60 2.02
N THR A 250 -16.93 -16.76 2.58
CA THR A 250 -15.78 -17.58 2.17
C THR A 250 -16.07 -18.32 0.87
N ALA A 251 -15.09 -18.34 -0.03
CA ALA A 251 -15.19 -19.07 -1.30
C ALA A 251 -15.40 -20.58 -1.06
N ARG A 252 -16.25 -21.21 -1.86
CA ARG A 252 -16.50 -22.66 -1.85
C ARG A 252 -16.14 -23.26 -3.20
N VAL A 253 -15.51 -24.43 -3.20
CA VAL A 253 -15.20 -25.17 -4.42
C VAL A 253 -16.24 -26.26 -4.67
N ASP A 254 -16.73 -26.34 -5.90
CA ASP A 254 -17.47 -27.47 -6.44
C ASP A 254 -16.46 -28.46 -7.02
N GLU A 255 -16.28 -29.60 -6.35
CA GLU A 255 -15.30 -30.61 -6.73
C GLU A 255 -15.63 -31.29 -8.07
N GLU A 256 -16.91 -31.36 -8.45
CA GLU A 256 -17.34 -32.01 -9.70
C GLU A 256 -16.96 -31.18 -10.93
N ARG A 257 -16.92 -29.85 -10.79
CA ARG A 257 -16.53 -28.92 -11.86
C ARG A 257 -15.03 -28.60 -11.87
N CYS A 258 -14.34 -28.83 -10.76
CA CYS A 258 -12.95 -28.44 -10.60
C CYS A 258 -12.01 -29.38 -11.35
N ILE A 259 -11.38 -28.89 -12.42
CA ILE A 259 -10.37 -29.65 -13.19
C ILE A 259 -8.92 -29.51 -12.66
N ALA A 260 -8.75 -29.06 -11.42
CA ALA A 260 -7.43 -28.94 -10.77
C ALA A 260 -6.38 -28.11 -11.56
N CYS A 261 -6.78 -27.03 -12.23
CA CYS A 261 -5.87 -26.20 -13.04
C CYS A 261 -4.97 -25.24 -12.22
N MET A 262 -5.23 -25.08 -10.91
CA MET A 262 -4.47 -24.28 -9.94
C MET A 262 -4.38 -22.76 -10.23
N ARG A 263 -5.19 -22.21 -11.16
CA ARG A 263 -5.24 -20.75 -11.42
C ARG A 263 -5.69 -19.95 -10.19
N CYS A 264 -6.69 -20.46 -9.48
CA CYS A 264 -7.24 -19.85 -8.27
C CYS A 264 -6.17 -19.67 -7.16
N VAL A 265 -5.25 -20.63 -7.02
CA VAL A 265 -4.17 -20.61 -6.03
C VAL A 265 -3.27 -19.38 -6.21
N LYS A 266 -2.91 -19.09 -7.47
CA LYS A 266 -2.00 -17.98 -7.83
C LYS A 266 -2.62 -16.61 -7.60
N VAL A 267 -3.94 -16.48 -7.77
CA VAL A 267 -4.63 -15.19 -7.67
C VAL A 267 -5.13 -14.87 -6.26
N CYS A 268 -5.04 -15.80 -5.31
CA CYS A 268 -5.48 -15.58 -3.94
C CYS A 268 -4.52 -14.65 -3.18
N PRO A 269 -4.92 -13.42 -2.81
CA PRO A 269 -4.04 -12.46 -2.12
C PRO A 269 -3.65 -12.89 -0.70
N TYR A 270 -4.39 -13.83 -0.12
CA TYR A 270 -4.25 -14.28 1.26
C TYR A 270 -3.65 -15.68 1.39
N GLY A 271 -3.42 -16.37 0.27
CA GLY A 271 -2.96 -17.77 0.31
C GLY A 271 -3.95 -18.72 0.97
N ALA A 272 -5.24 -18.41 0.92
CA ALA A 272 -6.30 -19.24 1.48
C ALA A 272 -6.59 -20.51 0.67
N ILE A 273 -6.01 -20.67 -0.53
CA ILE A 273 -6.25 -21.82 -1.39
C ILE A 273 -4.96 -22.63 -1.47
N GLU A 274 -5.01 -23.84 -0.90
CA GLU A 274 -3.92 -24.81 -0.93
C GLU A 274 -4.06 -25.74 -2.13
N GLN A 275 -2.93 -26.07 -2.75
CA GLN A 275 -2.84 -27.09 -3.79
C GLN A 275 -2.41 -28.42 -3.17
N ILE A 276 -3.20 -29.47 -3.39
CA ILE A 276 -2.88 -30.85 -2.99
C ILE A 276 -2.65 -31.67 -4.26
N GLY A 277 -1.41 -32.12 -4.48
CA GLY A 277 -1.05 -32.93 -5.64
C GLY A 277 -0.71 -32.12 -6.91
N PRO A 278 -0.44 -32.80 -8.04
CA PRO A 278 -0.02 -32.16 -9.28
C PRO A 278 -1.16 -31.43 -10.00
N VAL A 279 -0.82 -30.52 -10.92
CA VAL A 279 -1.79 -29.79 -11.74
C VAL A 279 -2.55 -30.79 -12.64
N LYS A 280 -3.87 -30.61 -12.77
CA LYS A 280 -4.85 -31.48 -13.48
C LYS A 280 -5.18 -32.83 -12.83
N GLU A 281 -4.39 -33.30 -11.87
CA GLU A 281 -4.60 -34.60 -11.21
C GLU A 281 -4.92 -34.46 -9.72
N GLY A 282 -4.48 -33.37 -9.10
CA GLY A 282 -4.70 -33.07 -7.69
C GLY A 282 -6.05 -32.42 -7.40
N ARG A 283 -6.13 -31.73 -6.26
CA ARG A 283 -7.28 -30.93 -5.85
C ARG A 283 -6.85 -29.64 -5.17
N ILE A 284 -7.81 -28.75 -4.91
CA ILE A 284 -7.59 -27.57 -4.09
C ILE A 284 -8.36 -27.68 -2.78
N VAL A 285 -7.83 -27.08 -1.72
CA VAL A 285 -8.56 -26.89 -0.46
C VAL A 285 -8.62 -25.40 -0.16
N ILE A 286 -9.82 -24.88 0.04
CA ILE A 286 -10.01 -23.48 0.45
C ILE A 286 -10.11 -23.46 1.97
N HIS A 287 -9.07 -22.91 2.60
CA HIS A 287 -9.03 -22.68 4.04
C HIS A 287 -9.96 -21.53 4.39
N GLU A 288 -11.18 -21.85 4.82
CA GLU A 288 -12.22 -20.86 5.14
C GLU A 288 -11.73 -19.79 6.11
N ALA A 289 -11.03 -20.19 7.18
CA ALA A 289 -10.51 -19.25 8.17
C ALA A 289 -9.42 -18.31 7.62
N ALA A 290 -8.79 -18.58 6.47
CA ALA A 290 -7.89 -17.65 5.76
C ALA A 290 -8.57 -16.85 4.64
N CYS A 291 -9.69 -17.35 4.08
CA CYS A 291 -10.36 -16.72 2.95
C CYS A 291 -11.09 -15.44 3.36
N MET A 292 -10.69 -14.27 2.85
CA MET A 292 -11.33 -12.99 3.21
C MET A 292 -12.53 -12.62 2.31
N GLY A 293 -12.95 -13.50 1.40
CA GLY A 293 -14.18 -13.28 0.63
C GLY A 293 -14.09 -12.30 -0.54
N CYS A 294 -12.88 -11.98 -1.04
CA CYS A 294 -12.72 -11.02 -2.15
C CYS A 294 -13.32 -11.48 -3.50
N GLY A 295 -13.48 -12.78 -3.72
CA GLY A 295 -14.06 -13.32 -4.96
C GLY A 295 -13.14 -13.37 -6.19
N THR A 296 -11.86 -13.03 -6.06
CA THR A 296 -10.88 -13.08 -7.15
C THR A 296 -10.74 -14.47 -7.78
N CYS A 297 -10.73 -15.52 -6.96
CA CYS A 297 -10.63 -16.91 -7.42
C CYS A 297 -11.85 -17.35 -8.22
N ALA A 298 -13.06 -16.93 -7.82
CA ALA A 298 -14.29 -17.19 -8.57
C ALA A 298 -14.24 -16.56 -9.95
N ALA A 299 -13.86 -15.28 -10.03
CA ALA A 299 -13.72 -14.57 -11.30
C ALA A 299 -12.57 -15.08 -12.19
N GLU A 300 -11.65 -15.87 -11.64
CA GLU A 300 -10.54 -16.49 -12.37
C GLU A 300 -10.89 -17.92 -12.86
N CYS A 301 -11.94 -18.52 -12.30
CA CYS A 301 -12.32 -19.89 -12.60
C CYS A 301 -13.14 -19.96 -13.88
N ASN A 302 -12.52 -20.45 -14.96
CA ASN A 302 -13.21 -20.66 -16.25
C ASN A 302 -14.21 -21.83 -16.27
N PHE A 303 -14.38 -22.55 -15.14
CA PHE A 303 -15.23 -23.74 -15.03
C PHE A 303 -16.41 -23.53 -14.09
N ASP A 304 -16.59 -22.31 -13.56
CA ASP A 304 -17.61 -21.99 -12.56
C ASP A 304 -17.60 -22.97 -11.36
N ALA A 305 -16.40 -23.45 -11.02
CA ALA A 305 -16.15 -24.40 -9.94
C ALA A 305 -15.90 -23.71 -8.59
N ILE A 306 -15.87 -22.38 -8.54
CA ILE A 306 -15.70 -21.64 -7.30
C ILE A 306 -16.86 -20.67 -7.14
N GLU A 307 -17.62 -20.84 -6.08
CA GLU A 307 -18.74 -19.98 -5.72
C GLU A 307 -18.36 -19.03 -4.58
N MET A 308 -18.88 -17.81 -4.65
CA MET A 308 -18.83 -16.85 -3.55
C MET A 308 -20.22 -16.73 -2.94
N PRO A 309 -20.48 -17.31 -1.75
CA PRO A 309 -21.75 -17.13 -1.06
C PRO A 309 -22.12 -15.66 -0.93
N TYR A 310 -23.41 -15.34 -1.06
CA TYR A 310 -23.98 -13.98 -1.06
C TYR A 310 -23.56 -13.06 -2.24
N PHE A 311 -22.61 -13.51 -3.07
CA PHE A 311 -22.19 -12.85 -4.30
C PHE A 311 -21.99 -13.88 -5.42
N THR A 312 -22.95 -14.81 -5.51
CA THR A 312 -22.89 -15.90 -6.48
C THR A 312 -23.04 -15.34 -7.89
N LYS A 313 -22.56 -16.09 -8.89
CA LYS A 313 -22.71 -15.70 -10.29
C LYS A 313 -24.18 -15.50 -10.66
N SER A 314 -25.05 -16.41 -10.24
CA SER A 314 -26.50 -16.33 -10.47
C SER A 314 -27.15 -15.11 -9.81
N GLN A 315 -26.78 -14.78 -8.57
CA GLN A 315 -27.28 -13.59 -7.87
C GLN A 315 -26.90 -12.30 -8.60
N ILE A 316 -25.66 -12.20 -9.08
CA ILE A 316 -25.18 -11.00 -9.79
C ILE A 316 -25.83 -10.89 -11.17
N LEU A 317 -25.95 -12.00 -11.91
CA LEU A 317 -26.65 -12.02 -13.20
C LEU A 317 -28.14 -11.64 -13.05
N ALA A 318 -28.80 -12.10 -11.99
CA ALA A 318 -30.18 -11.71 -11.68
C ALA A 318 -30.30 -10.21 -11.37
N GLN A 319 -29.34 -9.62 -10.65
CA GLN A 319 -29.29 -8.17 -10.42
C GLN A 319 -29.12 -7.39 -11.74
N ILE A 320 -28.27 -7.87 -12.65
CA ILE A 320 -28.08 -7.26 -13.97
C ILE A 320 -29.39 -7.30 -14.76
N ASP A 321 -30.04 -8.47 -14.82
CA ASP A 321 -31.30 -8.66 -15.53
C ASP A 321 -32.41 -7.74 -14.98
N ALA A 322 -32.54 -7.65 -13.65
CA ALA A 322 -33.51 -6.77 -13.02
C ALA A 322 -33.20 -5.29 -13.27
N ALA A 323 -31.93 -4.88 -13.18
CA ALA A 323 -31.52 -3.51 -13.42
C ALA A 323 -31.80 -3.06 -14.87
N LEU A 324 -31.72 -3.99 -15.84
CA LEU A 324 -31.85 -3.74 -17.27
C LEU A 324 -33.20 -4.16 -17.87
N ALA A 325 -34.17 -4.57 -17.06
CA ALA A 325 -35.47 -5.05 -17.54
C ALA A 325 -36.26 -4.02 -18.37
N GLU A 326 -36.04 -2.73 -18.12
CA GLU A 326 -36.73 -1.63 -18.79
C GLU A 326 -35.74 -0.60 -19.33
N ARG A 327 -35.89 -0.18 -20.59
CA ARG A 327 -35.04 0.84 -21.26
C ARG A 327 -33.54 0.67 -20.95
N PRO A 328 -32.98 -0.53 -21.22
CA PRO A 328 -31.57 -0.82 -20.90
C PRO A 328 -30.59 0.14 -21.57
N GLU A 329 -30.92 0.66 -22.76
CA GLU A 329 -30.11 1.61 -23.53
C GLU A 329 -29.94 2.96 -22.82
N GLU A 330 -30.82 3.30 -21.88
CA GLU A 330 -30.76 4.52 -21.05
C GLU A 330 -30.04 4.30 -19.70
N LYS A 331 -29.43 3.13 -19.48
CA LYS A 331 -28.84 2.76 -18.20
C LYS A 331 -27.34 2.48 -18.29
N CYS A 332 -26.62 2.89 -17.25
CA CYS A 332 -25.25 2.47 -16.99
C CYS A 332 -25.23 1.50 -15.81
N ILE A 333 -24.78 0.26 -16.02
CA ILE A 333 -24.47 -0.63 -14.89
C ILE A 333 -23.15 -0.17 -14.26
N VAL A 334 -23.17 0.09 -12.96
CA VAL A 334 -21.99 0.53 -12.21
C VAL A 334 -21.61 -0.56 -11.22
N PHE A 335 -20.59 -1.34 -11.58
CA PHE A 335 -20.03 -2.35 -10.71
C PHE A 335 -19.14 -1.69 -9.64
N THR A 336 -19.52 -1.80 -8.37
CA THR A 336 -18.79 -1.18 -7.25
C THR A 336 -18.21 -2.20 -6.29
N CYS A 337 -16.94 -2.02 -5.88
CA CYS A 337 -16.46 -2.70 -4.69
C CYS A 337 -17.11 -2.10 -3.43
N ASN A 338 -17.33 -2.94 -2.42
CA ASN A 338 -17.99 -2.55 -1.17
C ASN A 338 -17.23 -1.46 -0.40
N TRP A 339 -15.90 -1.59 -0.32
CA TRP A 339 -15.09 -0.83 0.61
C TRP A 339 -14.77 0.60 0.19
N CYS A 340 -14.57 0.83 -1.11
CA CYS A 340 -14.11 2.13 -1.61
C CYS A 340 -15.15 2.77 -2.52
N SER A 341 -15.45 2.17 -3.67
CA SER A 341 -16.30 2.83 -4.67
C SER A 341 -17.77 2.92 -4.25
N TYR A 342 -18.29 1.91 -3.55
CA TYR A 342 -19.62 2.01 -2.96
C TYR A 342 -19.67 3.02 -1.81
N ALA A 343 -18.65 3.02 -0.93
CA ALA A 343 -18.53 4.03 0.12
C ALA A 343 -18.39 5.47 -0.45
N GLY A 344 -17.70 5.64 -1.57
CA GLY A 344 -17.63 6.90 -2.31
C GLY A 344 -18.99 7.31 -2.89
N ALA A 345 -19.78 6.36 -3.38
CA ALA A 345 -21.16 6.61 -3.79
C ALA A 345 -22.04 7.07 -2.61
N ASP A 346 -21.92 6.41 -1.46
CA ASP A 346 -22.63 6.80 -0.23
C ASP A 346 -22.18 8.19 0.24
N LEU A 347 -20.88 8.49 0.19
CA LEU A 347 -20.34 9.82 0.53
C LEU A 347 -20.88 10.90 -0.40
N ALA A 348 -21.02 10.63 -1.70
CA ALA A 348 -21.65 11.55 -2.64
C ALA A 348 -23.09 11.90 -2.18
N GLY A 349 -23.83 10.92 -1.67
CA GLY A 349 -25.15 11.10 -1.07
C GLY A 349 -25.13 11.94 0.22
N ILE A 350 -24.18 11.67 1.13
CA ILE A 350 -23.99 12.45 2.37
C ILE A 350 -23.66 13.92 2.06
N GLU A 351 -22.81 14.14 1.06
CA GLU A 351 -22.43 15.47 0.57
C GLU A 351 -23.53 16.12 -0.30
N LYS A 352 -24.66 15.43 -0.49
CA LYS A 352 -25.82 15.88 -1.30
C LYS A 352 -25.47 16.20 -2.75
N ARG A 353 -24.44 15.56 -3.29
CA ARG A 353 -24.06 15.69 -4.69
C ARG A 353 -25.10 15.03 -5.57
N GLN A 354 -25.62 15.77 -6.54
CA GLN A 354 -26.54 15.23 -7.53
C GLN A 354 -25.73 14.58 -8.65
N TYR A 355 -26.16 13.38 -9.06
CA TYR A 355 -25.68 12.73 -10.29
C TYR A 355 -26.87 12.13 -11.05
N PRO A 356 -26.76 11.93 -12.37
CA PRO A 356 -27.88 11.49 -13.20
C PRO A 356 -28.48 10.14 -12.81
N PRO A 357 -29.79 9.91 -13.04
CA PRO A 357 -30.49 8.70 -12.64
C PRO A 357 -30.24 7.50 -13.57
N SER A 358 -29.33 7.60 -14.55
CA SER A 358 -28.98 6.50 -15.45
C SER A 358 -28.14 5.40 -14.79
N ALA A 359 -27.47 5.71 -13.66
CA ALA A 359 -26.65 4.74 -12.95
C ALA A 359 -27.48 3.65 -12.23
N ARG A 360 -27.05 2.40 -12.34
CA ARG A 360 -27.57 1.24 -11.59
C ARG A 360 -26.41 0.52 -10.92
N VAL A 361 -26.30 0.69 -9.61
CA VAL A 361 -25.18 0.14 -8.83
C VAL A 361 -25.40 -1.34 -8.57
N ILE A 362 -24.38 -2.16 -8.88
CA ILE A 362 -24.31 -3.58 -8.50
C ILE A 362 -23.03 -3.77 -7.68
N ARG A 363 -23.20 -4.17 -6.43
CA ARG A 363 -22.12 -4.22 -5.44
C ARG A 363 -21.59 -5.64 -5.24
N THR A 364 -20.27 -5.76 -5.16
CA THR A 364 -19.57 -6.96 -4.65
C THR A 364 -18.56 -6.56 -3.59
N MET A 365 -18.06 -7.52 -2.78
CA MET A 365 -17.05 -7.19 -1.77
C MET A 365 -15.80 -6.55 -2.37
N CYS A 366 -15.34 -7.05 -3.51
CA CYS A 366 -14.15 -6.55 -4.20
C CYS A 366 -14.37 -6.48 -5.69
N SER A 367 -13.70 -5.53 -6.36
CA SER A 367 -13.61 -5.55 -7.81
C SER A 367 -12.98 -6.84 -8.35
N GLY A 368 -12.21 -7.55 -7.52
CA GLY A 368 -11.70 -8.89 -7.80
C GLY A 368 -12.80 -9.91 -8.13
N ARG A 369 -14.04 -9.74 -7.66
CA ARG A 369 -15.16 -10.63 -8.00
C ARG A 369 -15.71 -10.40 -9.42
N PHE A 370 -15.49 -9.23 -10.02
CA PHE A 370 -16.03 -8.97 -11.36
C PHE A 370 -15.37 -9.89 -12.38
N GLU A 371 -16.22 -10.51 -13.20
CA GLU A 371 -15.87 -11.46 -14.25
C GLU A 371 -16.44 -11.01 -15.60
N GLU A 372 -15.92 -11.57 -16.69
CA GLU A 372 -16.31 -11.15 -18.04
C GLU A 372 -17.80 -11.37 -18.31
N ASP A 373 -18.35 -12.47 -17.81
CA ASP A 373 -19.75 -12.86 -18.06
C ASP A 373 -20.74 -11.82 -17.52
N PHE A 374 -20.37 -11.06 -16.48
CA PHE A 374 -21.19 -9.94 -16.01
C PHE A 374 -21.24 -8.81 -17.03
N VAL A 375 -20.09 -8.47 -17.63
CA VAL A 375 -20.00 -7.47 -18.69
C VAL A 375 -20.71 -7.94 -19.94
N ALA A 376 -20.54 -9.22 -20.31
CA ALA A 376 -21.22 -9.85 -21.43
C ALA A 376 -22.75 -9.70 -21.27
N ARG A 377 -23.26 -10.10 -20.11
CA ARG A 377 -24.69 -10.05 -19.81
C ARG A 377 -25.25 -8.64 -19.88
N CYS A 378 -24.51 -7.64 -19.41
CA CYS A 378 -24.95 -6.24 -19.51
C CYS A 378 -25.19 -5.83 -20.97
N PHE A 379 -24.25 -6.13 -21.87
CA PHE A 379 -24.39 -5.78 -23.28
C PHE A 379 -25.40 -6.66 -24.03
N GLU A 380 -25.52 -7.94 -23.68
CA GLU A 380 -26.59 -8.83 -24.19
C GLU A 380 -27.99 -8.32 -23.85
N ARG A 381 -28.12 -7.64 -22.71
CA ARG A 381 -29.36 -6.98 -22.26
C ARG A 381 -29.53 -5.57 -22.81
N GLY A 382 -28.61 -5.07 -23.63
CA GLY A 382 -28.71 -3.76 -24.27
C GLY A 382 -28.28 -2.58 -23.41
N ALA A 383 -27.52 -2.79 -22.33
CA ALA A 383 -27.08 -1.71 -21.44
C ALA A 383 -26.41 -0.57 -22.20
N GLY A 384 -26.81 0.68 -21.95
CA GLY A 384 -26.21 1.86 -22.55
C GLY A 384 -24.71 1.97 -22.28
N ALA A 385 -24.28 1.66 -21.05
CA ALA A 385 -22.86 1.56 -20.70
C ALA A 385 -22.62 0.64 -19.48
N VAL A 386 -21.36 0.28 -19.27
CA VAL A 386 -20.87 -0.47 -18.11
C VAL A 386 -19.65 0.26 -17.54
N LEU A 387 -19.73 0.60 -16.26
CA LEU A 387 -18.63 1.17 -15.50
C LEU A 387 -18.18 0.17 -14.42
N VAL A 388 -16.93 -0.25 -14.49
CA VAL A 388 -16.29 -1.03 -13.43
C VAL A 388 -15.55 -0.06 -12.50
N THR A 389 -15.73 -0.23 -11.20
CA THR A 389 -15.03 0.58 -10.19
C THR A 389 -14.39 -0.26 -9.11
N GLY A 390 -13.41 0.31 -8.42
CA GLY A 390 -12.77 -0.32 -7.27
C GLY A 390 -11.92 0.65 -6.46
N CYS A 391 -11.25 0.13 -5.43
CA CYS A 391 -10.29 0.90 -4.64
C CYS A 391 -9.13 1.43 -5.50
N ARG A 392 -8.55 2.56 -5.09
CA ARG A 392 -7.45 3.23 -5.81
C ARG A 392 -6.28 2.29 -6.08
N LEU A 393 -5.74 2.42 -7.29
CA LEU A 393 -4.37 2.05 -7.57
C LEU A 393 -3.51 3.28 -7.30
N THR A 394 -2.40 3.08 -6.60
CA THR A 394 -1.40 4.13 -6.40
C THR A 394 -0.22 3.90 -7.34
N GLU A 395 0.68 4.87 -7.47
CA GLU A 395 1.82 4.80 -8.40
C GLU A 395 2.72 3.58 -8.15
N THR A 396 2.80 3.15 -6.88
CA THR A 396 3.65 2.04 -6.42
C THR A 396 2.85 0.82 -5.97
N GLY A 397 1.55 0.99 -5.76
CA GLY A 397 0.79 0.17 -4.82
C GLY A 397 -0.65 -0.13 -5.23
N SER A 398 -1.46 -0.38 -4.21
CA SER A 398 -2.88 -0.62 -4.28
C SER A 398 -3.46 -0.34 -2.90
N ASP A 399 -4.42 0.57 -2.81
CA ASP A 399 -5.19 0.84 -1.59
C ASP A 399 -6.37 -0.13 -1.43
N CYS A 400 -6.27 -1.32 -2.04
CA CYS A 400 -7.34 -2.28 -1.99
C CYS A 400 -7.45 -2.86 -0.58
N HIS A 401 -8.68 -2.85 -0.04
CA HIS A 401 -9.02 -3.57 1.19
C HIS A 401 -8.60 -5.06 1.14
N TYR A 402 -8.56 -5.65 -0.07
CA TYR A 402 -8.12 -7.02 -0.29
C TYR A 402 -6.69 -7.13 -0.85
N ASN A 403 -5.75 -6.40 -0.23
CA ASN A 403 -4.33 -6.28 -0.61
C ASN A 403 -4.14 -5.68 -2.01
N TYR A 404 -4.07 -6.55 -3.02
CA TYR A 404 -3.79 -6.18 -4.42
C TYR A 404 -4.80 -6.78 -5.40
N ALA A 405 -5.97 -7.23 -4.91
CA ALA A 405 -6.99 -7.86 -5.74
C ALA A 405 -7.47 -6.96 -6.91
N ASN A 406 -7.55 -5.65 -6.73
CA ASN A 406 -7.91 -4.69 -7.78
C ASN A 406 -6.91 -4.67 -8.96
N ARG A 407 -5.61 -4.94 -8.73
CA ARG A 407 -4.61 -5.07 -9.80
C ARG A 407 -4.95 -6.24 -10.74
N LEU A 408 -5.54 -7.31 -10.21
CA LEU A 408 -5.99 -8.45 -11.02
C LEU A 408 -7.23 -8.05 -11.84
N THR A 409 -8.14 -7.26 -11.28
CA THR A 409 -9.25 -6.67 -12.04
C THR A 409 -8.74 -5.79 -13.18
N MET A 410 -7.74 -4.93 -12.94
CA MET A 410 -7.14 -4.08 -13.99
C MET A 410 -6.66 -4.90 -15.18
N LYS A 411 -5.88 -5.96 -14.91
CA LYS A 411 -5.35 -6.85 -15.95
C LYS A 411 -6.45 -7.53 -16.76
N ARG A 412 -7.51 -8.03 -16.10
CA ARG A 412 -8.66 -8.64 -16.79
C ARG A 412 -9.46 -7.61 -17.59
N PHE A 413 -9.69 -6.43 -17.02
CA PHE A 413 -10.43 -5.35 -17.69
C PHE A 413 -9.76 -4.91 -19.00
N GLN A 414 -8.43 -4.78 -19.04
CA GLN A 414 -7.68 -4.49 -20.26
C GLN A 414 -7.87 -5.56 -21.36
N HIS A 415 -8.14 -6.81 -20.98
CA HIS A 415 -8.50 -7.86 -21.93
C HIS A 415 -9.95 -7.70 -22.40
N TRP A 416 -10.88 -7.46 -21.47
CA TRP A 416 -12.30 -7.26 -21.78
C TRP A 416 -12.50 -6.09 -22.75
N GLN A 417 -11.90 -4.93 -22.46
CA GLN A 417 -12.05 -3.74 -23.29
C GLN A 417 -11.63 -3.99 -24.75
N ARG A 418 -10.44 -4.58 -24.97
CA ARG A 418 -9.97 -4.98 -26.31
C ARG A 418 -10.83 -6.06 -26.99
N LYS A 419 -11.48 -6.93 -26.21
CA LYS A 419 -12.38 -7.97 -26.73
C LYS A 419 -13.71 -7.36 -27.19
N TYR A 420 -14.30 -6.48 -26.40
CA TYR A 420 -15.59 -5.85 -26.71
C TYR A 420 -15.48 -4.77 -27.78
N GLU A 421 -14.35 -4.06 -27.87
CA GLU A 421 -14.04 -3.18 -28.99
C GLU A 421 -14.06 -3.94 -30.33
N ARG A 422 -13.41 -5.11 -30.39
CA ARG A 422 -13.47 -6.00 -31.58
C ARG A 422 -14.87 -6.55 -31.87
N LYS A 423 -15.77 -6.55 -30.89
CA LYS A 423 -17.19 -6.91 -31.06
C LYS A 423 -18.07 -5.71 -31.41
N GLY A 424 -17.50 -4.54 -31.68
CA GLY A 424 -18.23 -3.33 -32.09
C GLY A 424 -18.81 -2.51 -30.92
N ILE A 425 -18.43 -2.80 -29.68
CA ILE A 425 -18.80 -1.96 -28.53
C ILE A 425 -17.76 -0.84 -28.40
N SER A 426 -18.21 0.42 -28.47
CA SER A 426 -17.33 1.58 -28.26
C SER A 426 -16.58 1.48 -26.92
N PRO A 427 -15.26 1.72 -26.88
CA PRO A 427 -14.48 1.76 -25.64
C PRO A 427 -15.05 2.73 -24.59
N GLU A 428 -15.76 3.79 -25.01
CA GLU A 428 -16.41 4.73 -24.09
C GLU A 428 -17.57 4.10 -23.30
N ARG A 429 -18.19 3.03 -23.84
CA ARG A 429 -19.30 2.31 -23.18
C ARG A 429 -18.83 1.28 -22.17
N LEU A 430 -17.55 0.90 -22.15
CA LEU A 430 -16.97 0.00 -21.16
C LEU A 430 -15.75 0.66 -20.52
N GLN A 431 -15.96 1.20 -19.32
CA GLN A 431 -14.94 2.00 -18.63
C GLN A 431 -14.55 1.41 -17.27
N LEU A 432 -13.35 1.77 -16.82
CA LEU A 432 -12.81 1.43 -15.50
C LEU A 432 -12.39 2.71 -14.79
N ARG A 433 -12.84 2.90 -13.54
CA ARG A 433 -12.42 4.03 -12.70
C ARG A 433 -12.13 3.58 -11.28
N TRP A 434 -10.97 3.97 -10.76
CA TRP A 434 -10.65 3.74 -9.35
C TRP A 434 -11.13 4.91 -8.50
N ILE A 435 -11.85 4.61 -7.42
CA ILE A 435 -12.52 5.59 -6.56
C ILE A 435 -12.37 5.11 -5.11
N SER A 436 -11.75 5.95 -4.28
CA SER A 436 -11.59 5.82 -2.83
C SER A 436 -12.90 6.09 -2.10
N ALA A 437 -12.99 5.63 -0.85
CA ALA A 437 -14.13 5.93 0.03
C ALA A 437 -14.33 7.44 0.29
N ALA A 438 -13.27 8.24 0.19
CA ALA A 438 -13.31 9.69 0.41
C ALA A 438 -13.62 10.50 -0.86
N GLU A 439 -13.88 9.84 -2.00
CA GLU A 439 -13.98 10.48 -3.32
C GLU A 439 -15.44 10.56 -3.81
N GLY A 440 -16.32 11.12 -2.98
CA GLY A 440 -17.73 11.29 -3.34
C GLY A 440 -17.93 12.25 -4.52
N LYS A 441 -17.08 13.27 -4.63
CA LYS A 441 -17.08 14.20 -5.77
C LYS A 441 -16.76 13.47 -7.07
N GLU A 442 -15.65 12.75 -7.10
CA GLU A 442 -15.13 12.05 -8.27
C GLU A 442 -16.08 10.94 -8.70
N PHE A 443 -16.78 10.28 -7.76
CA PHE A 443 -17.84 9.36 -8.07
C PHE A 443 -18.97 10.06 -8.84
N ALA A 444 -19.54 11.13 -8.30
CA ALA A 444 -20.65 11.85 -8.91
C ALA A 444 -20.28 12.41 -10.30
N GLU A 445 -19.08 13.00 -10.43
CA GLU A 445 -18.55 13.49 -11.71
C GLU A 445 -18.40 12.36 -12.72
N LYS A 446 -17.90 11.20 -12.30
CA LYS A 446 -17.77 10.05 -13.20
C LYS A 446 -19.12 9.52 -13.67
N ILE A 447 -20.13 9.50 -12.80
CA ILE A 447 -21.49 9.11 -13.21
C ILE A 447 -22.08 10.11 -14.21
N ALA A 448 -21.84 11.42 -14.03
CA ALA A 448 -22.27 12.43 -14.99
C ALA A 448 -21.60 12.25 -16.37
N GLU A 449 -20.32 11.88 -16.40
CA GLU A 449 -19.62 11.52 -17.64
C GLU A 449 -20.25 10.28 -18.30
N MET A 450 -20.50 9.22 -17.54
CA MET A 450 -21.14 8.00 -18.08
C MET A 450 -22.56 8.27 -18.59
N ASP A 451 -23.31 9.19 -17.98
CA ASP A 451 -24.64 9.59 -18.45
C ASP A 451 -24.60 10.19 -19.86
N GLN A 452 -23.56 10.98 -20.17
CA GLN A 452 -23.37 11.54 -21.50
C GLN A 452 -23.16 10.44 -22.54
N VAL A 453 -22.34 9.43 -22.21
CA VAL A 453 -22.11 8.26 -23.06
C VAL A 453 -23.41 7.49 -23.30
N VAL A 454 -24.17 7.22 -22.22
CA VAL A 454 -25.46 6.51 -22.28
C VAL A 454 -26.45 7.26 -23.17
N ARG A 455 -26.60 8.59 -22.98
CA ARG A 455 -27.52 9.40 -23.80
C ARG A 455 -27.13 9.42 -25.27
N ALA A 456 -25.84 9.47 -25.58
CA ALA A 456 -25.36 9.43 -26.95
C ALA A 456 -25.72 8.10 -27.62
N TYR A 457 -25.49 6.98 -26.94
CA TYR A 457 -25.86 5.66 -27.43
C TYR A 457 -27.38 5.48 -27.57
N ALA A 458 -28.16 5.91 -26.58
CA ALA A 458 -29.62 5.78 -26.62
C ALA A 458 -30.23 6.54 -27.82
N ARG A 459 -29.69 7.70 -28.19
CA ARG A 459 -30.10 8.42 -29.41
C ARG A 459 -29.82 7.62 -30.67
N GLN A 460 -28.59 7.12 -30.83
CA GLN A 460 -28.19 6.31 -31.99
C GLN A 460 -29.02 5.02 -32.10
N ALA A 461 -29.30 4.37 -30.97
CA ALA A 461 -30.09 3.15 -30.94
C ALA A 461 -31.53 3.38 -31.41
N ARG A 462 -32.14 4.52 -31.04
CA ARG A 462 -33.48 4.92 -31.48
C ARG A 462 -33.51 5.30 -32.95
N GLU A 463 -32.54 6.07 -33.43
CA GLU A 463 -32.42 6.44 -34.86
C GLU A 463 -32.30 5.19 -35.74
N GLY A 464 -31.44 4.24 -35.36
CA GLY A 464 -31.30 2.98 -36.09
C GLY A 464 -32.48 2.00 -35.93
N GLN A 465 -33.38 2.20 -34.97
CA GLN A 465 -34.66 1.45 -34.91
C GLN A 465 -35.67 2.04 -35.91
N ILE A 466 -35.77 3.37 -35.98
CA ILE A 466 -36.67 4.08 -36.89
C ILE A 466 -36.32 3.77 -38.35
N GLU A 467 -35.03 3.75 -38.72
CA GLU A 467 -34.61 3.41 -40.09
C GLU A 467 -34.98 1.96 -40.48
N ARG A 468 -34.86 1.01 -39.55
CA ARG A 468 -35.23 -0.40 -39.80
C ARG A 468 -36.74 -0.63 -39.89
N GLU A 469 -37.53 0.19 -39.22
CA GLU A 469 -38.99 0.19 -39.33
C GLU A 469 -39.50 0.93 -40.58
N ALA A 470 -38.68 1.82 -41.17
CA ALA A 470 -39.01 2.54 -42.40
C ALA A 470 -38.64 1.75 -43.69
N ASP A 471 -37.63 0.87 -43.61
CA ASP A 471 -37.15 0.05 -44.73
C ASP A 471 -37.80 -1.35 -44.84
N GLY A 472 -38.64 -1.74 -43.87
CA GLY A 472 -39.38 -3.01 -43.84
C GLY A 472 -40.88 -2.81 -44.06
#